data_AF-A0A7X5X7K4-F1
#
_entry.id   AF-A0A7X5X7K4-F1
#
_cell.length_a   1.000
_cell.length_b   1.000
_cell.length_c   1.000
_cell.angle_alpha   90.00
_cell.angle_beta   90.00
_cell.angle_gamma   90.00
#
_symmetry.space_group_name_H-M   'P 1'
#
loop_
_entity.id
_entity.type
_entity.pdbx_description
1 polymer ?
#
loop_
_entity_poly.entity_id
_entity_poly.type
_entity_poly.pdbx_seq_one_letter_code
_entity_poly.pdbx_strand_id
1 'polypeptide(L)'
;MTTSMRELREQAVEYLGWENRDPGRYNIDGIVRDAWVNGNGSDKTWKAAVEKHYRRFMVGDWVRIAVEVEDGFTEHHYGQIENFRKPDGNFYRRNVTHPYAAFVHPEYTRSHVVPLADLVEEINDFEIVTDFSRVHEGGPQHNYGVYHCMGGHGPYPPPATVMVIHKGSGQVRRFCDSCNTAEYRTGLADEVLMYQRNLKQTILELRADPALITGPTANALEVWDKSPADQYRDFADTFAWLVPAPAAELYKQWKEQQRAGAA
;
A
#
# COMPACT_ATOMS: atom_id res chain seq x y z
N MET A 1 -12.97 32.28 -36.18
CA MET A 1 -11.60 31.73 -36.05
C MET A 1 -11.75 30.31 -35.54
N THR A 2 -11.38 29.31 -36.34
CA THR A 2 -11.38 27.91 -35.91
C THR A 2 -10.13 27.68 -35.06
N THR A 3 -10.30 27.50 -33.74
CA THR A 3 -9.21 27.14 -32.83
C THR A 3 -8.51 25.88 -33.35
N SER A 4 -7.20 25.92 -33.46
CA SER A 4 -6.41 24.79 -33.97
C SER A 4 -6.38 23.64 -32.95
N MET A 5 -6.21 22.40 -33.43
CA MET A 5 -6.06 21.23 -32.54
C MET A 5 -4.88 21.36 -31.57
N ARG A 6 -3.84 22.13 -31.91
CA ARG A 6 -2.72 22.40 -31.01
C ARG A 6 -3.15 23.27 -29.83
N GLU A 7 -3.83 24.38 -30.11
CA GLU A 7 -4.32 25.30 -29.07
C GLU A 7 -5.33 24.62 -28.14
N LEU A 8 -6.22 23.78 -28.68
CA LEU A 8 -7.16 23.02 -27.86
C LEU A 8 -6.46 22.02 -26.92
N ARG A 9 -5.35 21.41 -27.34
CA ARG A 9 -4.55 20.52 -26.48
C ARG A 9 -3.87 21.28 -25.35
N GLU A 10 -3.25 22.41 -25.67
CA GLU A 10 -2.60 23.28 -24.68
C GLU A 10 -3.62 23.76 -23.64
N GLN A 11 -4.80 24.18 -24.10
CA GLN A 11 -5.89 24.61 -23.22
C GLN A 11 -6.41 23.48 -22.33
N ALA A 12 -6.54 22.25 -22.85
CA ALA A 12 -6.92 21.08 -22.05
C ALA A 12 -5.87 20.75 -20.97
N VAL A 13 -4.58 20.82 -21.30
CA VAL A 13 -3.50 20.61 -20.34
C VAL A 13 -3.53 21.68 -19.25
N GLU A 14 -3.73 22.94 -19.62
CA GLU A 14 -3.85 24.04 -18.68
C GLU A 14 -5.04 23.85 -17.72
N TYR A 15 -6.22 23.50 -18.25
CA TYR A 15 -7.43 23.28 -17.46
C TYR A 15 -7.25 22.12 -16.46
N LEU A 16 -6.62 21.02 -16.88
CA LEU A 16 -6.28 19.93 -15.96
C LEU A 16 -5.33 20.41 -14.86
N GLY A 17 -4.33 21.23 -15.20
CA GLY A 17 -3.42 21.84 -14.23
C GLY A 17 -4.13 22.74 -13.21
N TRP A 18 -5.06 23.59 -13.65
CA TRP A 18 -5.90 24.41 -12.77
C TRP A 18 -6.75 23.57 -11.81
N GLU A 19 -7.19 22.38 -12.24
CA GLU A 19 -7.89 21.40 -11.40
C GLU A 19 -6.95 20.53 -10.53
N ASN A 20 -5.64 20.82 -10.51
CA ASN A 20 -4.60 20.02 -9.85
C ASN A 20 -4.57 18.54 -10.31
N ARG A 21 -4.89 18.28 -11.58
CA ARG A 21 -4.84 16.95 -12.20
C ARG A 21 -3.58 16.80 -13.03
N ASP A 22 -2.93 15.65 -12.97
CA ASP A 22 -1.78 15.31 -13.82
C ASP A 22 -2.25 15.06 -15.27
N PRO A 23 -1.87 15.89 -16.25
CA PRO A 23 -2.26 15.71 -17.65
C PRO A 23 -1.78 14.37 -18.26
N GLY A 24 -0.70 13.79 -17.74
CA GLY A 24 -0.20 12.48 -18.17
C GLY A 24 -1.21 11.35 -17.98
N ARG A 25 -2.09 11.49 -16.98
CA ARG A 25 -3.18 10.54 -16.65
C ARG A 25 -4.34 10.58 -17.63
N TYR A 26 -4.29 11.42 -18.67
CA TYR A 26 -5.43 11.63 -19.55
C TYR A 26 -5.08 11.43 -21.02
N ASN A 27 -6.02 10.90 -21.78
CA ASN A 27 -5.96 10.94 -23.24
C ASN A 27 -6.40 12.34 -23.73
N ILE A 28 -5.48 13.31 -23.74
CA ILE A 28 -5.74 14.71 -24.11
C ILE A 28 -6.43 14.82 -25.48
N ASP A 29 -6.02 14.02 -26.46
CA ASP A 29 -6.65 14.01 -27.79
C ASP A 29 -8.12 13.58 -27.76
N GLY A 30 -8.43 12.60 -26.90
CA GLY A 30 -9.79 12.14 -26.66
C GLY A 30 -10.63 13.21 -25.96
N ILE A 31 -10.06 13.87 -24.94
CA ILE A 31 -10.73 14.96 -24.23
C ILE A 31 -11.03 16.10 -25.19
N VAL A 32 -10.05 16.54 -25.99
CA VAL A 32 -10.23 17.64 -26.94
C VAL A 32 -11.35 17.35 -27.93
N ARG A 33 -11.36 16.13 -28.47
CA ARG A 33 -12.39 15.70 -29.42
C ARG A 33 -13.78 15.67 -28.78
N ASP A 34 -13.92 15.09 -27.60
CA ASP A 34 -15.23 14.92 -26.98
C ASP A 34 -15.76 16.23 -26.37
N ALA A 35 -14.88 17.05 -25.77
CA ALA A 35 -15.27 18.29 -25.10
C ALA A 35 -15.49 19.44 -26.08
N TRP A 36 -14.56 19.72 -27.00
CA TRP A 36 -14.63 20.90 -27.87
C TRP A 36 -15.10 20.61 -29.28
N VAL A 37 -14.66 19.50 -29.90
CA VAL A 37 -15.07 19.17 -31.28
C VAL A 37 -16.52 18.67 -31.32
N ASN A 38 -16.87 17.73 -30.44
CA ASN A 38 -18.19 17.11 -30.39
C ASN A 38 -19.14 17.78 -29.37
N GLY A 39 -18.57 18.37 -28.30
CA GLY A 39 -19.31 18.85 -27.13
C GLY A 39 -19.49 20.37 -27.04
N ASN A 40 -19.06 21.13 -28.06
CA ASN A 40 -19.12 22.60 -28.11
C ASN A 40 -18.40 23.33 -26.95
N GLY A 41 -17.52 22.66 -26.21
CA GLY A 41 -16.68 23.27 -25.16
C GLY A 41 -17.42 23.59 -23.86
N SER A 42 -18.60 23.02 -23.62
CA SER A 42 -19.33 23.25 -22.37
C SER A 42 -18.63 22.62 -21.16
N ASP A 43 -18.80 23.17 -19.96
CA ASP A 43 -18.25 22.60 -18.72
C ASP A 43 -18.76 21.15 -18.47
N LYS A 44 -20.01 20.87 -18.81
CA LYS A 44 -20.59 19.53 -18.71
C LYS A 44 -19.89 18.53 -19.62
N THR A 45 -19.62 18.91 -20.87
CA THR A 45 -18.92 18.04 -21.83
C THR A 45 -17.44 17.92 -21.52
N TRP A 46 -16.81 18.96 -20.97
CA TRP A 46 -15.46 18.91 -20.41
C TRP A 46 -15.35 17.87 -19.31
N LYS A 47 -16.16 17.98 -18.25
CA LYS A 47 -16.11 17.05 -17.11
C LYS A 47 -16.38 15.60 -17.53
N ALA A 48 -17.38 15.38 -18.38
CA ALA A 48 -17.68 14.05 -18.91
C ALA A 48 -16.52 13.49 -19.75
N ALA A 49 -15.84 14.31 -20.55
CA ALA A 49 -14.69 13.89 -21.34
C ALA A 49 -13.46 13.60 -20.46
N VAL A 50 -13.18 14.45 -19.46
CA VAL A 50 -12.08 14.24 -18.50
C VAL A 50 -12.24 12.90 -17.78
N GLU A 51 -13.45 12.59 -17.30
CA GLU A 51 -13.74 11.33 -16.63
C GLU A 51 -13.61 10.13 -17.58
N LYS A 52 -14.19 10.23 -18.78
CA LYS A 52 -14.14 9.17 -19.80
C LYS A 52 -12.71 8.83 -20.25
N HIS A 53 -11.83 9.82 -20.32
CA HIS A 53 -10.47 9.67 -20.85
C HIS A 53 -9.39 9.57 -19.77
N TYR A 54 -9.80 9.37 -18.51
CA TYR A 54 -8.90 9.08 -17.40
C TYR A 54 -8.27 7.69 -17.55
N ARG A 55 -6.95 7.63 -17.37
CA ARG A 55 -6.18 6.39 -17.30
C ARG A 55 -5.88 6.09 -15.85
N ARG A 56 -6.60 5.11 -15.31
CA ARG A 56 -6.37 4.64 -13.95
C ARG A 56 -4.93 4.18 -13.73
N PHE A 57 -4.38 3.39 -14.65
CA PHE A 57 -3.02 2.86 -14.58
C PHE A 57 -2.16 3.31 -15.75
N MET A 58 -0.88 3.54 -15.48
CA MET A 58 0.17 3.87 -16.45
C MET A 58 1.41 3.04 -16.22
N VAL A 59 2.26 2.94 -17.25
CA VAL A 59 3.61 2.39 -17.09
C VAL A 59 4.36 3.26 -16.09
N GLY A 60 5.03 2.62 -15.13
CA GLY A 60 5.73 3.28 -14.05
C GLY A 60 4.92 3.39 -12.75
N ASP A 61 3.61 3.12 -12.77
CA ASP A 61 2.81 3.09 -11.55
C ASP A 61 3.17 1.89 -10.69
N TRP A 62 3.17 2.11 -9.38
CA TRP A 62 3.29 1.06 -8.38
C TRP A 62 1.90 0.53 -8.01
N VAL A 63 1.77 -0.80 -8.05
CA VAL A 63 0.51 -1.49 -7.80
C VAL A 63 0.73 -2.68 -6.89
N ARG A 64 -0.29 -3.00 -6.10
CA ARG A 64 -0.41 -4.26 -5.38
C ARG A 64 -1.04 -5.32 -6.27
N ILE A 65 -0.51 -6.52 -6.19
CA ILE A 65 -1.07 -7.75 -6.73
C ILE A 65 -1.25 -8.78 -5.60
N ALA A 66 -2.29 -9.60 -5.68
CA ALA A 66 -2.51 -10.71 -4.77
C ALA A 66 -2.05 -12.01 -5.43
N VAL A 67 -1.27 -12.82 -4.70
CA VAL A 67 -0.76 -14.10 -5.17
C VAL A 67 -1.11 -15.18 -4.15
N GLU A 68 -1.86 -16.18 -4.58
CA GLU A 68 -2.13 -17.37 -3.78
C GLU A 68 -0.88 -18.27 -3.76
N VAL A 69 -0.43 -18.65 -2.56
CA VAL A 69 0.66 -19.60 -2.34
C VAL A 69 0.13 -20.95 -1.88
N GLU A 70 0.91 -22.02 -2.10
CA GLU A 70 0.49 -23.42 -1.94
C GLU A 70 -0.14 -23.75 -0.57
N ASP A 71 0.27 -23.06 0.48
CA ASP A 71 -0.22 -23.27 1.86
C ASP A 71 -1.53 -22.53 2.19
N GLY A 72 -2.26 -22.05 1.17
CA GLY A 72 -3.54 -21.35 1.34
C GLY A 72 -3.39 -19.97 1.99
N PHE A 73 -2.29 -19.28 1.68
CA PHE A 73 -2.12 -17.87 2.01
C PHE A 73 -2.21 -17.03 0.74
N THR A 74 -2.88 -15.89 0.86
CA THR A 74 -2.76 -14.81 -0.11
C THR A 74 -1.59 -13.92 0.33
N GLU A 75 -0.55 -13.85 -0.48
CA GLU A 75 0.53 -12.87 -0.34
C GLU A 75 0.21 -11.62 -1.16
N HIS A 76 0.43 -10.46 -0.57
CA HIS A 76 0.31 -9.18 -1.25
C HIS A 76 1.70 -8.70 -1.67
N HIS A 77 1.91 -8.57 -2.97
CA HIS A 77 3.17 -8.09 -3.53
C HIS A 77 2.98 -6.73 -4.19
N TYR A 78 4.01 -5.92 -4.13
CA TYR A 78 4.03 -4.62 -4.77
C TYR A 78 5.08 -4.61 -5.87
N GLY A 79 4.74 -3.99 -6.98
CA GLY A 79 5.65 -3.88 -8.11
C GLY A 79 5.22 -2.79 -9.07
N GLN A 80 6.17 -2.40 -9.92
CA GLN A 80 5.92 -1.40 -10.93
C GLN A 80 5.30 -2.04 -12.18
N ILE A 81 4.35 -1.34 -12.81
CA ILE A 81 3.84 -1.69 -14.14
C ILE A 81 4.94 -1.38 -15.16
N GLU A 82 5.55 -2.39 -15.75
CA GLU A 82 6.57 -2.20 -16.78
C GLU A 82 5.97 -1.96 -18.16
N ASN A 83 4.92 -2.69 -18.48
CA ASN A 83 4.24 -2.60 -19.77
C ASN A 83 2.83 -3.19 -19.71
N PHE A 84 2.03 -2.85 -20.71
CA PHE A 84 0.71 -3.44 -20.87
C PHE A 84 0.70 -4.53 -21.93
N ARG A 85 -0.16 -5.53 -21.70
CA ARG A 85 -0.33 -6.73 -22.54
C ARG A 85 -1.65 -6.69 -23.30
N LYS A 86 -1.59 -7.24 -24.51
CA LYS A 86 -2.74 -7.58 -25.36
C LYS A 86 -3.37 -8.91 -24.92
N PRO A 87 -4.58 -9.23 -25.41
CA PRO A 87 -5.20 -10.54 -25.19
C PRO A 87 -4.36 -11.72 -25.71
N ASP A 88 -3.54 -11.52 -26.74
CA ASP A 88 -2.63 -12.54 -27.31
C ASP A 88 -1.32 -12.70 -26.52
N GLY A 89 -1.15 -11.99 -25.40
CA GLY A 89 0.05 -12.00 -24.55
C GLY A 89 1.19 -11.09 -25.02
N ASN A 90 1.12 -10.54 -26.23
CA ASN A 90 2.16 -9.60 -26.72
C ASN A 90 2.06 -8.25 -26.01
N PHE A 91 3.18 -7.53 -25.89
CA PHE A 91 3.18 -6.19 -25.30
C PHE A 91 2.75 -5.11 -26.32
N TYR A 92 2.17 -4.02 -25.82
CA TYR A 92 1.91 -2.83 -26.63
C TYR A 92 3.20 -1.99 -26.78
N ARG A 93 3.56 -1.64 -28.02
CA ARG A 93 4.72 -0.77 -28.31
C ARG A 93 4.46 0.72 -28.08
N ARG A 94 3.20 1.11 -27.87
CA ARG A 94 2.75 2.50 -27.69
C ARG A 94 1.77 2.56 -26.54
N ASN A 95 1.55 3.76 -26.01
CA ASN A 95 0.52 4.00 -25.00
C ASN A 95 -0.86 3.59 -25.52
N VAL A 96 -1.60 2.84 -24.71
CA VAL A 96 -2.92 2.31 -25.04
C VAL A 96 -3.93 2.76 -24.00
N THR A 97 -5.11 3.14 -24.46
CA THR A 97 -6.21 3.61 -23.62
C THR A 97 -6.94 2.48 -22.89
N HIS A 98 -7.02 1.28 -23.49
CA HIS A 98 -7.70 0.13 -22.89
C HIS A 98 -6.80 -1.12 -22.96
N PRO A 99 -5.79 -1.22 -22.08
CA PRO A 99 -4.96 -2.41 -22.03
C PRO A 99 -5.74 -3.62 -21.48
N TYR A 100 -5.37 -4.83 -21.87
CA TYR A 100 -6.04 -6.05 -21.39
C TYR A 100 -5.50 -6.46 -20.00
N ALA A 101 -4.19 -6.46 -19.86
CA ALA A 101 -3.50 -6.79 -18.61
C ALA A 101 -2.23 -5.93 -18.45
N ALA A 102 -1.70 -5.87 -17.23
CA ALA A 102 -0.41 -5.28 -16.93
C ALA A 102 0.63 -6.38 -16.69
N PHE A 103 1.87 -6.13 -17.09
CA PHE A 103 3.03 -6.89 -16.65
C PHE A 103 3.66 -6.17 -15.48
N VAL A 104 3.67 -6.83 -14.33
CA VAL A 104 4.15 -6.28 -13.06
C VAL A 104 5.39 -7.07 -12.63
N HIS A 105 6.43 -6.36 -12.24
CA HIS A 105 7.68 -6.93 -11.72
C HIS A 105 7.82 -6.60 -10.22
N PRO A 106 7.28 -7.43 -9.33
CA PRO A 106 7.44 -7.27 -7.88
C PRO A 106 8.82 -7.78 -7.39
N GLU A 107 9.29 -7.26 -6.26
CA GLU A 107 10.63 -7.55 -5.74
C GLU A 107 10.79 -8.98 -5.19
N TYR A 108 9.77 -9.50 -4.50
CA TYR A 108 9.86 -10.75 -3.72
C TYR A 108 9.10 -11.94 -4.32
N THR A 109 8.74 -11.86 -5.60
CA THR A 109 8.12 -12.95 -6.35
C THR A 109 8.43 -12.80 -7.85
N ARG A 110 8.08 -13.82 -8.65
CA ARG A 110 8.26 -13.75 -10.10
C ARG A 110 7.39 -12.64 -10.72
N SER A 111 7.70 -12.22 -11.94
CA SER A 111 6.82 -11.30 -12.66
C SER A 111 5.47 -11.92 -12.99
N HIS A 112 4.43 -11.10 -13.00
CA HIS A 112 3.05 -11.53 -13.25
C HIS A 112 2.41 -10.74 -14.39
N VAL A 113 1.57 -11.40 -15.17
CA VAL A 113 0.62 -10.75 -16.07
C VAL A 113 -0.73 -10.74 -15.37
N VAL A 114 -1.21 -9.55 -15.00
CA VAL A 114 -2.38 -9.38 -14.13
C VAL A 114 -3.45 -8.55 -14.85
N PRO A 115 -4.71 -9.00 -14.89
CA PRO A 115 -5.82 -8.19 -15.39
C PRO A 115 -5.91 -6.86 -14.65
N LEU A 116 -6.28 -5.77 -15.36
CA LEU A 116 -6.36 -4.45 -14.73
C LEU A 116 -7.39 -4.37 -13.59
N ALA A 117 -8.40 -5.23 -13.61
CA ALA A 117 -9.42 -5.31 -12.57
C ALA A 117 -8.87 -5.78 -11.22
N ASP A 118 -7.80 -6.57 -11.26
CA ASP A 118 -7.18 -7.18 -10.06
C ASP A 118 -6.04 -6.30 -9.51
N LEU A 119 -5.68 -5.23 -10.23
CA LEU A 119 -4.69 -4.27 -9.77
C LEU A 119 -5.28 -3.29 -8.76
N VAL A 120 -4.51 -3.03 -7.71
CA VAL A 120 -4.83 -2.01 -6.71
C VAL A 120 -3.68 -1.01 -6.66
N GLU A 121 -3.98 0.29 -6.75
CA GLU A 121 -2.96 1.34 -6.60
C GLU A 121 -2.38 1.25 -5.18
N GLU A 122 -1.05 1.27 -5.04
CA GLU A 122 -0.38 1.04 -3.75
C GLU A 122 -0.87 1.98 -2.65
N ILE A 123 -1.17 3.22 -3.02
CA ILE A 123 -1.56 4.27 -2.06
C ILE A 123 -2.81 3.89 -1.27
N ASN A 124 -3.66 3.01 -1.80
CA ASN A 124 -4.87 2.55 -1.13
C ASN A 124 -4.56 1.71 0.12
N ASP A 125 -3.39 1.09 0.20
CA ASP A 125 -2.97 0.25 1.32
C ASP A 125 -2.34 1.07 2.46
N PHE A 126 -2.20 2.40 2.29
CA PHE A 126 -1.57 3.28 3.26
C PHE A 126 -2.51 4.40 3.74
N GLU A 127 -2.37 4.78 5.01
CA GLU A 127 -2.83 6.06 5.55
C GLU A 127 -1.64 7.03 5.57
N ILE A 128 -1.85 8.23 5.03
CA ILE A 128 -0.83 9.29 4.95
C ILE A 128 -1.22 10.41 5.90
N VAL A 129 -0.39 10.65 6.92
CA VAL A 129 -0.59 11.69 7.92
C VAL A 129 0.47 12.77 7.72
N THR A 130 0.04 14.02 7.60
CA THR A 130 0.90 15.19 7.39
C THR A 130 0.86 16.21 8.53
N ASP A 131 -0.02 16.01 9.52
CA ASP A 131 -0.07 16.87 10.71
C ASP A 131 1.20 16.68 11.54
N PHE A 132 1.98 17.76 11.70
CA PHE A 132 3.30 17.72 12.34
C PHE A 132 3.25 17.13 13.75
N SER A 133 2.23 17.47 14.54
CA SER A 133 2.09 16.97 15.91
C SER A 133 1.89 15.46 15.93
N ARG A 134 1.02 14.93 15.04
CA ARG A 134 0.82 13.49 14.88
C ARG A 134 2.03 12.78 14.28
N VAL A 135 2.73 13.40 13.32
CA VAL A 135 3.96 12.84 12.74
C VAL A 135 5.03 12.64 13.82
N HIS A 136 5.08 13.52 14.83
CA HIS A 136 6.10 13.50 15.88
C HIS A 136 5.63 13.01 17.25
N GLU A 137 4.42 12.47 17.34
CA GLU A 137 3.88 11.90 18.57
C GLU A 137 4.77 10.75 19.09
N GLY A 138 5.23 10.86 20.34
CA GLY A 138 6.12 9.88 20.98
C GLY A 138 7.60 10.00 20.59
N GLY A 139 8.00 11.11 19.95
CA GLY A 139 9.36 11.32 19.46
C GLY A 139 10.47 11.23 20.53
N PRO A 140 11.70 10.89 20.12
CA PRO A 140 12.81 10.66 21.04
C PRO A 140 13.20 11.93 21.81
N GLN A 141 13.39 11.79 23.12
CA GLN A 141 13.71 12.90 24.03
C GLN A 141 14.99 13.65 23.62
N HIS A 142 15.98 12.95 23.09
CA HIS A 142 17.28 13.53 22.71
C HIS A 142 17.25 14.27 21.36
N ASN A 143 16.14 14.23 20.61
CA ASN A 143 15.98 14.96 19.33
C ASN A 143 14.84 15.98 19.40
N TYR A 144 14.62 16.61 20.56
CA TYR A 144 13.53 17.58 20.74
C TYR A 144 12.14 17.01 20.40
N GLY A 145 11.95 15.69 20.55
CA GLY A 145 10.70 15.02 20.18
C GLY A 145 10.48 14.87 18.67
N VAL A 146 11.49 15.09 17.83
CA VAL A 146 11.37 15.02 16.38
C VAL A 146 11.87 13.68 15.86
N TYR A 147 11.07 13.06 15.00
CA TYR A 147 11.48 11.91 14.19
C TYR A 147 12.10 12.39 12.88
N HIS A 148 13.17 11.72 12.47
CA HIS A 148 13.81 11.97 11.19
C HIS A 148 13.25 11.06 10.10
N CYS A 149 13.46 11.46 8.85
CA CYS A 149 13.11 10.68 7.68
C CYS A 149 13.87 9.34 7.68
N MET A 150 13.12 8.26 7.45
CA MET A 150 13.64 6.88 7.29
C MET A 150 13.84 6.49 5.82
N GLY A 151 13.90 7.47 4.92
CA GLY A 151 14.23 7.26 3.51
C GLY A 151 15.74 7.07 3.28
N GLY A 152 16.13 6.98 2.01
CA GLY A 152 17.54 6.84 1.58
C GLY A 152 18.37 8.10 1.74
N HIS A 153 18.44 8.65 2.95
CA HIS A 153 19.35 9.73 3.29
C HIS A 153 20.64 9.16 3.87
N GLY A 154 21.73 9.93 3.71
CA GLY A 154 23.00 9.63 4.39
C GLY A 154 22.91 9.82 5.92
N PRO A 155 24.04 10.04 6.61
CA PRO A 155 24.08 10.01 8.08
C PRO A 155 23.25 11.09 8.80
N TYR A 156 22.76 12.10 8.07
CA TYR A 156 21.99 13.21 8.62
C TYR A 156 20.66 13.36 7.88
N PRO A 157 19.67 12.48 8.14
CA PRO A 157 18.36 12.60 7.55
C PRO A 157 17.66 13.89 8.01
N PRO A 158 16.89 14.57 7.15
CA PRO A 158 16.05 15.69 7.56
C PRO A 158 14.91 15.21 8.49
N PRO A 159 14.25 16.13 9.22
CA PRO A 159 13.01 15.83 9.91
C PRO A 159 11.96 15.21 8.98
N ALA A 160 11.18 14.27 9.49
CA ALA A 160 10.05 13.74 8.75
C ALA A 160 8.92 14.78 8.68
N THR A 161 8.26 14.87 7.54
CA THR A 161 7.07 15.71 7.31
C THR A 161 5.81 14.88 7.14
N VAL A 162 5.98 13.58 6.87
CA VAL A 162 4.91 12.63 6.59
C VAL A 162 5.10 11.38 7.45
N MET A 163 4.00 10.89 7.98
CA MET A 163 3.91 9.58 8.61
C MET A 163 3.00 8.69 7.75
N VAL A 164 3.54 7.56 7.33
CA VAL A 164 2.86 6.55 6.51
C VAL A 164 2.57 5.36 7.40
N ILE A 165 1.30 4.96 7.43
CA ILE A 165 0.82 3.81 8.20
C ILE A 165 0.30 2.77 7.20
N HIS A 166 0.85 1.56 7.22
CA HIS A 166 0.31 0.47 6.42
C HIS A 166 -0.98 -0.05 7.06
N LYS A 167 -2.12 0.08 6.37
CA LYS A 167 -3.45 -0.17 6.94
C LYS A 167 -3.62 -1.61 7.43
N GLY A 168 -3.01 -2.57 6.73
CA GLY A 168 -3.13 -3.99 7.06
C GLY A 168 -2.39 -4.41 8.34
N SER A 169 -1.27 -3.76 8.67
CA SER A 169 -0.43 -4.13 9.82
C SER A 169 -0.35 -3.08 10.92
N GLY A 170 -0.77 -1.85 10.65
CA GLY A 170 -0.53 -0.71 11.53
C GLY A 170 0.94 -0.28 11.62
N GLN A 171 1.84 -0.90 10.84
CA GLN A 171 3.25 -0.53 10.83
C GLN A 171 3.43 0.90 10.32
N VAL A 172 4.33 1.63 10.96
CA VAL A 172 4.51 3.06 10.75
C VAL A 172 5.91 3.34 10.25
N ARG A 173 6.01 4.16 9.20
CA ARG A 173 7.26 4.74 8.74
C ARG A 173 7.11 6.24 8.53
N ARG A 174 8.18 6.97 8.74
CA ARG A 174 8.19 8.43 8.66
C ARG A 174 9.14 8.88 7.57
N PHE A 175 8.68 9.79 6.72
CA PHE A 175 9.43 10.27 5.56
C PHE A 175 9.41 11.80 5.51
N CYS A 176 10.40 12.39 4.86
CA CYS A 176 10.28 13.73 4.30
C CYS A 176 9.52 13.67 2.96
N ASP A 177 9.10 14.82 2.45
CA ASP A 177 8.30 14.90 1.22
C ASP A 177 9.01 14.26 0.02
N SER A 178 10.34 14.39 -0.09
CA SER A 178 11.11 13.81 -1.19
C SER A 178 11.20 12.29 -1.14
N CYS A 179 11.12 11.70 0.05
CA CYS A 179 11.18 10.25 0.24
C CYS A 179 9.80 9.61 0.36
N ASN A 180 8.73 10.39 0.40
CA ASN A 180 7.37 9.88 0.33
C ASN A 180 7.00 9.47 -1.11
N THR A 181 7.78 8.55 -1.69
CA THR A 181 7.55 7.95 -3.00
C THR A 181 6.82 6.62 -2.86
N ALA A 182 6.21 6.16 -3.95
CA ALA A 182 5.54 4.87 -3.95
C ALA A 182 6.51 3.72 -3.60
N GLU A 183 7.73 3.72 -4.17
CA GLU A 183 8.78 2.73 -3.89
C GLU A 183 9.12 2.62 -2.39
N TYR A 184 9.29 3.76 -1.69
CA TYR A 184 9.57 3.73 -0.25
C TYR A 184 8.37 3.29 0.59
N ARG A 185 7.15 3.64 0.17
CA ARG A 185 5.92 3.16 0.83
C ARG A 185 5.75 1.66 0.65
N THR A 186 5.94 1.14 -0.56
CA THR A 186 5.84 -0.29 -0.83
C THR A 186 6.88 -1.09 -0.06
N GLY A 187 8.10 -0.54 0.12
CA GLY A 187 9.11 -1.15 1.00
C GLY A 187 8.63 -1.35 2.45
N LEU A 188 7.75 -0.50 2.99
CA LEU A 188 7.11 -0.74 4.29
C LEU A 188 6.17 -1.95 4.26
N ALA A 189 5.40 -2.13 3.18
CA ALA A 189 4.51 -3.27 3.04
C ALA A 189 5.28 -4.57 2.73
N ASP A 190 6.42 -4.49 2.04
CA ASP A 190 7.29 -5.63 1.79
C ASP A 190 7.93 -6.15 3.09
N GLU A 191 8.27 -5.27 4.04
CA GLU A 191 8.69 -5.69 5.38
C GLU A 191 7.59 -6.47 6.11
N VAL A 192 6.32 -6.06 5.96
CA VAL A 192 5.17 -6.78 6.51
C VAL A 192 5.04 -8.17 5.88
N LEU A 193 5.23 -8.28 4.57
CA LEU A 193 5.30 -9.56 3.88
C LEU A 193 6.43 -10.45 4.41
N MET A 194 7.61 -9.87 4.68
CA MET A 194 8.73 -10.63 5.25
C MET A 194 8.42 -11.13 6.66
N TYR A 195 7.74 -10.33 7.51
CA TYR A 195 7.26 -10.81 8.80
C TYR A 195 6.26 -11.97 8.64
N GLN A 196 5.30 -11.87 7.72
CA GLN A 196 4.36 -12.95 7.43
C GLN A 196 5.08 -14.24 7.00
N ARG A 197 6.07 -14.13 6.11
CA ARG A 197 6.85 -15.29 5.64
C ARG A 197 7.69 -15.89 6.76
N ASN A 198 8.38 -15.08 7.54
CA ASN A 198 9.24 -15.53 8.64
C ASN A 198 8.45 -16.19 9.78
N LEU A 199 7.20 -15.75 10.00
CA LEU A 199 6.34 -16.24 11.07
C LEU A 199 5.27 -17.24 10.57
N LYS A 200 5.39 -17.69 9.31
CA LYS A 200 4.40 -18.54 8.65
C LYS A 200 4.07 -19.81 9.42
N GLN A 201 5.08 -20.45 10.01
CA GLN A 201 4.88 -21.67 10.81
C GLN A 201 3.97 -21.40 12.02
N THR A 202 4.28 -20.35 12.80
CA THR A 202 3.46 -19.92 13.94
C THR A 202 2.03 -19.58 13.54
N ILE A 203 1.86 -18.90 12.40
CA ILE A 203 0.53 -18.57 11.88
C ILE A 203 -0.25 -19.84 11.50
N LEU A 204 0.40 -20.81 10.86
CA LEU A 204 -0.21 -22.09 10.49
C LEU A 204 -0.59 -22.93 11.71
N GLU A 205 0.25 -22.97 12.73
CA GLU A 205 -0.01 -23.66 14.00
C GLU A 205 -1.24 -23.08 14.69
N LEU A 206 -1.31 -21.75 14.82
CA LEU A 206 -2.48 -21.06 15.40
C LEU A 206 -3.74 -21.14 14.54
N ARG A 207 -3.59 -21.33 13.22
CA ARG A 207 -4.73 -21.57 12.32
C ARG A 207 -5.29 -22.98 12.51
N ALA A 208 -4.41 -23.96 12.72
CA ALA A 208 -4.79 -25.36 12.94
C ALA A 208 -5.36 -25.58 14.35
N ASP A 209 -4.75 -24.99 15.37
CA ASP A 209 -5.21 -25.03 16.76
C ASP A 209 -5.12 -23.65 17.43
N PRO A 210 -6.20 -22.86 17.39
CA PRO A 210 -6.24 -21.55 18.04
C PRO A 210 -6.00 -21.57 19.55
N ALA A 211 -6.26 -22.70 20.24
CA ALA A 211 -6.19 -22.76 21.70
C ALA A 211 -4.75 -22.77 22.25
N LEU A 212 -3.75 -23.01 21.39
CA LEU A 212 -2.34 -23.00 21.75
C LEU A 212 -1.89 -21.69 22.43
N ILE A 213 -2.51 -20.56 22.07
CA ILE A 213 -2.19 -19.24 22.64
C ILE A 213 -2.65 -19.09 24.10
N THR A 214 -3.62 -19.89 24.54
CA THR A 214 -4.21 -19.85 25.89
C THR A 214 -3.70 -20.95 26.83
N GLY A 215 -2.69 -21.71 26.41
CA GLY A 215 -2.06 -22.71 27.25
C GLY A 215 -1.42 -22.13 28.52
N PRO A 216 -1.00 -22.99 29.46
CA PRO A 216 -0.48 -22.57 30.76
C PRO A 216 0.74 -21.64 30.61
N THR A 217 0.84 -20.63 31.46
CA THR A 217 2.04 -19.79 31.61
C THR A 217 3.17 -20.61 32.22
N ALA A 218 4.42 -20.26 31.89
CA ALA A 218 5.56 -20.82 32.59
C ALA A 218 5.47 -20.61 34.11
N ASN A 219 6.18 -21.46 34.85
CA ASN A 219 6.33 -21.30 36.28
C ASN A 219 7.09 -20.00 36.56
N ALA A 220 6.46 -19.07 37.28
CA ALA A 220 7.04 -17.76 37.60
C ALA A 220 8.36 -17.83 38.41
N LEU A 221 8.64 -18.97 39.05
CA LEU A 221 9.89 -19.22 39.78
C LEU A 221 11.06 -19.60 38.85
N GLU A 222 10.79 -19.98 37.61
CA GLU A 222 11.78 -20.38 36.60
C GLU A 222 11.81 -19.33 35.50
N VAL A 223 12.37 -18.16 35.84
CA VAL A 223 12.36 -16.89 35.06
C VAL A 223 12.84 -17.02 33.60
N TRP A 224 13.50 -18.13 33.25
CA TRP A 224 14.12 -18.35 31.94
C TRP A 224 13.37 -19.30 31.03
N ASP A 225 12.43 -20.10 31.54
CA ASP A 225 11.65 -21.02 30.72
C ASP A 225 10.37 -20.33 30.27
N LYS A 226 10.19 -20.12 28.96
CA LYS A 226 8.91 -19.73 28.38
C LYS A 226 8.11 -20.97 28.06
N SER A 227 6.84 -21.01 28.45
CA SER A 227 5.96 -22.07 27.97
C SER A 227 5.73 -21.89 26.46
N PRO A 228 5.33 -22.95 25.74
CA PRO A 228 4.92 -22.81 24.34
C PRO A 228 3.83 -21.75 24.15
N ALA A 229 2.89 -21.64 25.10
CA ALA A 229 1.83 -20.63 25.06
C ALA A 229 2.36 -19.20 25.24
N ASP A 230 3.39 -19.01 26.08
CA ASP A 230 4.04 -17.70 26.24
C ASP A 230 4.66 -17.22 24.91
N GLN A 231 5.22 -18.12 24.10
CA GLN A 231 5.78 -17.77 22.79
C GLN A 231 4.70 -17.29 21.81
N TYR A 232 3.53 -17.93 21.77
CA TYR A 232 2.41 -17.49 20.94
C TYR A 232 1.83 -16.15 21.43
N ARG A 233 1.83 -15.89 22.74
CA ARG A 233 1.38 -14.62 23.31
C ARG A 233 2.35 -13.47 23.00
N ASP A 234 3.66 -13.70 23.12
CA ASP A 234 4.69 -12.74 22.71
C ASP A 234 4.57 -12.41 21.22
N PHE A 235 4.35 -13.43 20.38
CA PHE A 235 4.06 -13.25 18.97
C PHE A 235 2.80 -12.40 18.77
N ALA A 236 1.71 -12.67 19.48
CA ALA A 236 0.47 -11.93 19.35
C ALA A 236 0.53 -10.49 19.87
N ASP A 237 1.38 -10.19 20.85
CA ASP A 237 1.61 -8.82 21.30
C ASP A 237 2.52 -8.04 20.35
N THR A 238 3.48 -8.71 19.70
CA THR A 238 4.41 -8.07 18.76
C THR A 238 3.81 -7.92 17.36
N PHE A 239 3.10 -8.94 16.89
CA PHE A 239 2.60 -9.10 15.53
C PHE A 239 1.09 -9.36 15.50
N ALA A 240 0.32 -8.56 16.24
CA ALA A 240 -1.13 -8.76 16.40
C ALA A 240 -1.89 -8.93 15.07
N TRP A 241 -1.45 -8.27 13.99
CA TRP A 241 -2.06 -8.36 12.66
C TRP A 241 -1.83 -9.69 11.94
N LEU A 242 -0.88 -10.51 12.40
CA LEU A 242 -0.60 -11.84 11.85
C LEU A 242 -1.33 -12.96 12.60
N VAL A 243 -1.97 -12.66 13.73
CA VAL A 243 -2.68 -13.65 14.54
C VAL A 243 -4.00 -14.04 13.84
N PRO A 244 -4.26 -15.32 13.57
CA PRO A 244 -5.54 -15.76 13.03
C PRO A 244 -6.72 -15.34 13.92
N ALA A 245 -7.82 -14.88 13.32
CA ALA A 245 -8.94 -14.29 14.05
C ALA A 245 -9.49 -15.15 15.22
N PRO A 246 -9.65 -16.49 15.08
CA PRO A 246 -10.07 -17.33 16.21
C PRO A 246 -9.08 -17.30 17.38
N ALA A 247 -7.76 -17.33 17.10
CA ALA A 247 -6.73 -17.26 18.13
C ALA A 247 -6.65 -15.86 18.77
N ALA A 248 -6.82 -14.80 17.98
CA ALA A 248 -6.84 -13.43 18.47
C ALA A 248 -7.99 -13.18 19.47
N GLU A 249 -9.17 -13.75 19.22
CA GLU A 249 -10.32 -13.65 20.13
C GLU A 249 -10.06 -14.39 21.44
N LEU A 250 -9.55 -15.63 21.38
CA LEU A 250 -9.17 -16.38 22.58
C LEU A 250 -8.11 -15.64 23.40
N TYR A 251 -7.12 -15.04 22.73
CA TYR A 251 -6.08 -14.29 23.40
C TYR A 251 -6.61 -13.02 24.08
N LYS A 252 -7.54 -12.32 23.42
CA LYS A 252 -8.22 -11.17 24.02
C LYS A 252 -8.97 -11.56 25.30
N GLN A 253 -9.75 -12.63 25.26
CA GLN A 253 -10.48 -13.15 26.43
C GLN A 253 -9.54 -13.54 27.56
N TRP A 254 -8.43 -14.20 27.23
CA TRP A 254 -7.38 -14.53 28.20
C TRP A 254 -6.79 -13.28 28.86
N LYS A 255 -6.47 -12.23 28.08
CA LYS A 255 -5.97 -10.94 28.62
C LYS A 255 -6.98 -10.27 29.56
N GLU A 256 -8.26 -10.35 29.25
CA GLU A 256 -9.33 -9.82 30.10
C GLU A 256 -9.43 -10.59 31.43
N GLN A 257 -9.34 -11.92 31.40
CA GLN A 257 -9.35 -12.77 32.60
C GLN A 257 -8.14 -12.52 33.51
N GLN A 258 -6.94 -12.39 32.94
CA GLN A 258 -5.73 -12.08 33.72
C GLN A 258 -5.82 -10.72 34.41
N ARG A 259 -6.40 -9.71 33.75
CA ARG A 259 -6.64 -8.40 34.36
C ARG A 259 -7.66 -8.46 35.49
N ALA A 260 -8.72 -9.24 35.31
CA ALA A 260 -9.75 -9.43 36.33
C ALA A 260 -9.25 -10.21 37.56
N GLY A 261 -8.31 -11.14 37.38
CA GLY A 261 -7.69 -11.90 38.48
C GLY A 261 -6.57 -11.17 39.23
N ALA A 262 -6.03 -10.07 38.66
CA ALA A 262 -5.00 -9.25 39.28
C ALA A 262 -5.55 -8.02 40.04
N ALA A 263 -6.86 -7.78 39.97
CA ALA A 263 -7.58 -6.72 40.69
C ALA A 263 -8.23 -7.27 41.98
#